data_AF-A0A377TY79-F1
#
_entry.id   AF-A0A377TY79-F1
#
_cell.length_a   1.000
_cell.length_b   1.000
_cell.length_c   1.000
_cell.angle_alpha   90.00
_cell.angle_beta   90.00
_cell.angle_gamma   90.00
#
_symmetry.space_group_name_H-M   'P 1'
#
loop_
_entity.id
_entity.type
_entity.pdbx_description
1 polymer ?
#
loop_
_entity_poly.entity_id
_entity_poly.type
_entity_poly.pdbx_seq_one_letter_code
_entity_poly.pdbx_strand_id
1 'polypeptide(L)' 'MVVSEGIQPMGISAGPYSGKPNPHAWMSADNALIYVDNIRDALVKYDPPHADTLSP' A
#
# COMPACT_ATOMS: atom_id res chain seq x y z
N MET A 1 0.40 7.85 -3.56
CA MET A 1 0.40 7.52 -2.11
C MET A 1 1.55 6.55 -1.91
N VAL A 2 2.40 6.76 -0.88
CA VAL A 2 3.65 5.99 -0.73
C VAL A 2 3.37 4.50 -0.50
N VAL A 3 2.42 4.15 0.35
CA VAL A 3 2.21 2.74 0.76
C VAL A 3 1.23 1.96 -0.12
N SER A 4 0.42 2.64 -0.94
CA SER A 4 -0.57 2.02 -1.83
C SER A 4 -0.21 2.14 -3.31
N GLU A 5 1.04 2.49 -3.60
CA GLU A 5 1.57 2.50 -4.97
C GLU A 5 1.51 1.09 -5.56
N GLY A 6 1.09 0.97 -6.83
CA GLY A 6 0.90 -0.32 -7.50
C GLY A 6 -0.47 -1.00 -7.29
N ILE A 7 -1.28 -0.55 -6.33
CA ILE A 7 -2.62 -1.10 -6.08
C ILE A 7 -3.62 -0.59 -7.12
N GLN A 8 -4.37 -1.50 -7.74
CA GLN A 8 -5.51 -1.15 -8.61
C GLN A 8 -6.73 -0.78 -7.77
N PRO A 9 -7.24 0.47 -7.82
CA PRO A 9 -8.35 0.89 -6.97
C PRO A 9 -9.68 0.31 -7.43
N MET A 10 -10.52 -0.08 -6.48
CA MET A 10 -11.94 -0.33 -6.72
C MET A 10 -12.75 0.95 -6.52
N GLY A 11 -13.68 1.25 -7.41
CA GLY A 11 -14.57 2.40 -7.26
C GLY A 11 -15.63 2.18 -6.17
N ILE A 12 -15.98 3.24 -5.44
CA ILE A 12 -17.16 3.24 -4.55
C ILE A 12 -18.42 3.12 -5.42
N SER A 13 -19.33 2.22 -5.06
CA SER A 13 -20.49 1.86 -5.90
C SER A 13 -21.67 2.83 -5.82
N ALA A 14 -21.81 3.59 -4.74
CA ALA A 14 -22.97 4.46 -4.52
C ALA A 14 -22.66 5.64 -3.57
N GLY A 15 -23.57 6.62 -3.53
CA GLY A 15 -23.49 7.78 -2.66
C GLY A 15 -22.61 8.92 -3.22
N PRO A 16 -22.33 9.97 -2.41
CA PRO A 16 -21.69 11.21 -2.87
C PRO A 16 -20.23 11.03 -3.32
N TYR A 17 -19.63 9.87 -3.06
CA TYR A 17 -18.27 9.51 -3.46
C TYR A 17 -18.24 8.41 -4.52
N SER A 18 -19.38 8.10 -5.15
CA SER A 18 -19.45 7.10 -6.22
C SER A 18 -18.39 7.37 -7.30
N GLY A 19 -17.74 6.30 -7.76
CA GLY A 19 -16.63 6.35 -8.72
C GLY A 19 -15.27 6.75 -8.13
N LYS A 20 -15.20 7.29 -6.90
CA LYS A 20 -13.90 7.55 -6.25
C LYS A 20 -13.24 6.24 -5.80
N PRO A 21 -11.90 6.18 -5.69
CA PRO A 21 -11.19 5.05 -5.12
C PRO A 21 -11.67 4.68 -3.71
N ASN A 22 -11.95 3.40 -3.49
CA ASN A 22 -12.22 2.83 -2.16
C ASN A 22 -10.87 2.67 -1.41
N PRO A 23 -10.70 3.31 -0.24
CA PRO A 23 -9.43 3.31 0.46
C PRO A 23 -9.08 1.97 1.12
N HIS A 24 -10.04 1.07 1.32
CA HIS A 24 -9.89 -0.18 2.10
C HIS A 24 -9.17 -1.31 1.34
N ALA A 25 -8.17 -0.97 0.53
CA ALA A 25 -7.46 -1.94 -0.31
C ALA A 25 -6.67 -2.99 0.51
N TRP A 26 -6.28 -2.65 1.75
CA TRP A 26 -5.56 -3.55 2.68
C TRP A 26 -6.37 -4.77 3.11
N MET A 27 -7.69 -4.78 2.88
CA MET A 27 -8.54 -5.93 3.21
C MET A 27 -8.34 -7.12 2.28
N SER A 28 -7.68 -6.92 1.13
CA SER A 28 -7.23 -8.01 0.25
C SER A 28 -5.83 -8.47 0.67
N ALA A 29 -5.67 -9.78 0.89
CA ALA A 29 -4.38 -10.38 1.24
C ALA A 29 -3.32 -10.14 0.14
N ASP A 30 -3.72 -10.19 -1.13
CA ASP A 30 -2.82 -9.93 -2.25
C ASP A 30 -2.32 -8.48 -2.25
N ASN A 31 -3.21 -7.53 -1.98
CA ASN A 31 -2.82 -6.13 -1.84
C ASN A 31 -1.93 -5.89 -0.62
N ALA A 32 -2.12 -6.65 0.46
CA ALA A 32 -1.30 -6.52 1.67
C ALA A 32 0.19 -6.77 1.39
N LEU A 33 0.53 -7.64 0.43
CA LEU A 33 1.91 -7.84 -0.01
C LEU A 33 2.51 -6.55 -0.59
N ILE A 34 1.74 -5.85 -1.43
CA ILE A 34 2.14 -4.56 -2.02
C ILE A 34 2.33 -3.50 -0.91
N TYR A 35 1.46 -3.47 0.10
CA TYR A 35 1.64 -2.58 1.25
C TYR A 35 2.95 -2.88 1.99
N VAL A 36 3.25 -4.15 2.25
CA VAL A 36 4.47 -4.57 2.96
C VAL A 36 5.71 -4.18 2.15
N ASP A 37 5.72 -4.43 0.85
CA ASP A 37 6.84 -4.08 -0.03
C ASP A 37 7.07 -2.56 -0.06
N ASN A 38 6.01 -1.76 -0.23
CA ASN A 38 6.12 -0.31 -0.23
C ASN A 38 6.61 0.26 1.12
N ILE A 39 6.17 -0.34 2.23
CA ILE A 39 6.64 0.04 3.58
C ILE A 39 8.11 -0.33 3.77
N ARG A 40 8.50 -1.54 3.38
CA ARG A 40 9.91 -1.99 3.41
C ARG A 40 10.78 -1.02 2.63
N ASP A 41 10.43 -0.71 1.39
CA ASP A 41 11.23 0.14 0.51
C ASP A 41 11.34 1.57 1.06
N ALA A 42 10.25 2.08 1.66
CA ALA A 42 10.28 3.36 2.35
C ALA A 42 11.22 3.32 3.58
N LEU A 43 11.15 2.26 4.40
CA LEU A 43 12.01 2.12 5.57
C LEU A 43 13.49 1.96 5.18
N VAL A 44 13.81 1.18 4.15
CA VAL A 44 15.19 1.06 3.62
C VAL A 44 15.72 2.43 3.16
N LYS A 45 14.87 3.25 2.51
CA LYS A 45 15.24 4.58 2.05
C LYS A 45 15.48 5.58 3.19
N TYR A 46 14.65 5.54 4.22
CA TYR A 46 14.64 6.56 5.28
C TYR A 46 15.38 6.14 6.56
N ASP A 47 15.63 4.85 6.76
CA ASP A 47 16.38 4.25 7.87
C ASP A 47 17.45 3.25 7.36
N PRO A 48 18.43 3.71 6.56
CA PRO A 48 19.42 2.83 5.96
C PRO A 48 20.27 2.01 6.96
N PRO A 49 20.59 2.47 8.19
CA PRO A 49 21.31 1.64 9.16
C PRO A 49 20.60 0.33 9.54
N HIS A 50 19.27 0.26 9.37
CA HIS A 50 18.48 -0.93 9.70
C HIS A 50 17.99 -1.69 8.46
N ALA A 51 18.43 -1.34 7.25
CA ALA A 51 17.98 -1.95 6.00
C ALA A 51 18.14 -3.49 5.98
N ASP A 52 19.22 -4.00 6.57
CA ASP A 52 19.49 -5.44 6.62
C ASP A 52 18.47 -6.21 7.48
N THR A 53 17.82 -5.56 8.44
CA THR A 53 16.77 -6.18 9.29
C THR A 53 15.42 -6.31 8.60
N LEU A 54 15.26 -5.66 7.45
CA LEU A 54 14.02 -5.57 6.67
C LEU A 54 14.09 -6.41 5.38
N SER A 55 15.25 -7.02 5.11
CA SER A 55 15.46 -7.91 3.97
C SER A 55 15.08 -9.36 4.35
N PRO A 56 14.46 -10.13 3.44
CA PRO A 56 14.11 -11.54 3.70
C PRO A 56 15.33 -12.46 3.84
#